data_AF-A0A5B0SKB4-F1
#
_entry.id   AF-A0A5B0SKB4-F1
#
_cell.length_a   1.000
_cell.length_b   1.000
_cell.length_c   1.000
_cell.angle_alpha   90.00
_cell.angle_beta   90.00
_cell.angle_gamma   90.00
#
_symmetry.space_group_name_H-M   'P 1'
#
loop_
_entity.id
_entity.type
_entity.pdbx_description
1 polymer ?
#
loop_
_entity_poly.entity_id
_entity_poly.type
_entity_poly.pdbx_seq_one_letter_code
_entity_poly.pdbx_strand_id
1 'polypeptide(L)'
;MVSISFKSFLLLVINLQESVKSASVNRATLSKRQFDLSSLTGSLGGGSIPGIGGTSGSGSGSGGNGLGGFPSIGSGTGGGLGGLGSGSAGGLGSFPGMGSGGGTGGLGGLSGMASGSGIGGLGGLPGMGSGSSGTASSSNSDGASLNGQSKSQGSSGGCPSYYMIGARGTSEGPGGSIAYNALYQKVLASVPGGAKEELQYSTSADYSVTVTQGAQTEVKMITGEISKCPKTVFVLLGYSKGAMVQTQTLNNKEIPQDKIAAVALFGNPYFRAGAPQNKCGASSGMGIAAMAGAKMPDQLTDRVYDCCVPGDEICQTAGSIMGHLSYAGQHENDATEFVIQKLKAKLSGATGAQKGSS
;
A
#
# COMPACT_ATOMS: atom_id res chain seq x y z
N MET A 1 -33.42 -16.23 4.93
CA MET A 1 -32.16 -15.48 4.76
C MET A 1 -31.07 -16.23 5.51
N VAL A 2 -30.02 -16.71 4.83
CA VAL A 2 -28.91 -17.43 5.49
C VAL A 2 -27.75 -16.45 5.64
N SER A 3 -27.38 -16.12 6.88
CA SER A 3 -26.22 -15.27 7.17
C SER A 3 -24.96 -16.12 7.10
N ILE A 4 -24.30 -16.12 5.93
CA ILE A 4 -22.98 -16.75 5.77
C ILE A 4 -21.94 -15.78 6.35
N SER A 5 -21.41 -16.12 7.53
CA SER A 5 -20.36 -15.33 8.17
C SER A 5 -19.11 -15.25 7.29
N PHE A 6 -18.49 -14.07 7.22
CA PHE A 6 -17.30 -13.80 6.41
C PHE A 6 -16.14 -14.78 6.69
N LYS A 7 -16.06 -15.32 7.93
CA LYS A 7 -15.15 -16.42 8.29
C LYS A 7 -15.30 -17.65 7.38
N SER A 8 -16.53 -18.07 7.09
CA SER A 8 -16.80 -19.27 6.28
C SER A 8 -16.37 -19.09 4.82
N PHE A 9 -16.49 -17.89 4.25
CA PHE A 9 -16.04 -17.64 2.88
C PHE A 9 -14.51 -17.67 2.78
N LEU A 10 -13.80 -17.05 3.74
CA LEU A 10 -12.34 -17.03 3.75
C LEU A 10 -11.73 -18.41 4.05
N LEU A 11 -12.29 -19.19 4.98
CA LEU A 11 -11.87 -20.57 5.23
C LEU A 11 -12.12 -21.49 4.02
N LEU A 12 -13.19 -21.27 3.26
CA LEU A 12 -13.47 -22.06 2.06
C LEU A 12 -12.40 -21.82 0.97
N VAL A 13 -11.99 -20.56 0.76
CA VAL A 13 -10.93 -20.21 -0.19
C VAL A 13 -9.58 -20.81 0.21
N ILE A 14 -9.26 -20.82 1.51
CA ILE A 14 -8.01 -21.44 2.03
C ILE A 14 -8.03 -22.97 1.84
N ASN A 15 -9.16 -23.65 2.09
CA ASN A 15 -9.23 -25.11 1.91
C ASN A 15 -9.20 -25.55 0.43
N LEU A 16 -9.70 -24.72 -0.50
CA LEU A 16 -9.55 -25.00 -1.93
C LEU A 16 -8.07 -24.97 -2.38
N GLN A 17 -7.23 -24.11 -1.79
CA GLN A 17 -5.80 -24.00 -2.14
C GLN A 17 -5.02 -25.29 -1.81
N GLU A 18 -5.36 -26.00 -0.73
CA GLU A 18 -4.70 -27.28 -0.42
C GLU A 18 -5.17 -28.43 -1.33
N SER A 19 -6.42 -28.43 -1.76
CA SER A 19 -6.93 -29.46 -2.68
C SER A 19 -6.27 -29.41 -4.07
N VAL A 20 -5.88 -28.22 -4.54
CA VAL A 20 -5.18 -28.08 -5.85
C VAL A 20 -3.72 -28.53 -5.78
N LYS A 21 -3.07 -28.48 -4.61
CA LYS A 21 -1.68 -28.96 -4.44
C LYS A 21 -1.52 -30.48 -4.54
N SER A 22 -2.61 -31.25 -4.44
CA SER A 22 -2.58 -32.72 -4.50
C SER A 22 -2.93 -33.31 -5.88
N ALA A 23 -3.22 -32.47 -6.87
CA ALA A 23 -3.52 -32.93 -8.23
C ALA A 23 -2.23 -33.12 -9.07
N SER A 24 -1.66 -34.32 -9.06
CA SER A 24 -0.57 -34.67 -9.97
C SER A 24 -1.09 -34.84 -11.41
N VAL A 25 -0.75 -33.90 -12.29
CA VAL A 25 -1.14 -33.96 -13.70
C VAL A 25 -0.16 -34.87 -14.45
N ASN A 26 -0.63 -36.04 -14.90
CA ASN A 26 0.13 -36.92 -15.78
C ASN A 26 0.44 -36.20 -17.10
N ARG A 27 1.72 -36.12 -17.46
CA ARG A 27 2.21 -35.36 -18.61
C ARG A 27 2.03 -36.16 -19.91
N ALA A 28 1.06 -35.79 -20.74
CA ALA A 28 0.87 -36.40 -22.05
C ALA A 28 1.98 -36.00 -23.03
N THR A 29 2.63 -36.98 -23.65
CA THR A 29 3.72 -36.77 -24.61
C THR A 29 3.17 -36.34 -25.97
N LEU A 30 3.55 -35.15 -26.44
CA LEU A 30 3.06 -34.56 -27.68
C LEU A 30 3.83 -35.13 -28.89
N SER A 31 3.18 -35.96 -29.69
CA SER A 31 3.75 -36.49 -30.93
C SER A 31 3.48 -35.56 -32.11
N LYS A 32 4.51 -35.31 -32.94
CA LYS A 32 4.38 -34.51 -34.17
C LYS A 32 3.39 -35.16 -35.15
N ARG A 33 2.48 -34.36 -35.72
CA ARG A 33 1.86 -34.66 -37.01
C ARG A 33 2.10 -33.50 -37.97
N GLN A 34 2.74 -33.80 -39.10
CA GLN A 34 2.80 -32.91 -40.24
C GLN A 34 1.39 -32.75 -40.84
N PHE A 35 1.04 -31.55 -41.26
CA PHE A 35 -0.08 -31.33 -42.17
C PHE A 35 0.44 -31.49 -43.61
N ASP A 36 -0.18 -32.41 -44.34
CA ASP A 36 0.06 -32.62 -45.77
C ASP A 36 -0.96 -31.79 -46.57
N LEU A 37 -0.51 -31.05 -47.57
CA LEU A 37 -1.31 -30.07 -48.30
C LEU A 37 -1.72 -30.59 -49.69
N SER A 38 -2.33 -31.78 -49.71
CA SER A 38 -2.59 -32.55 -50.94
C SER A 38 -4.06 -32.93 -51.13
N SER A 39 -5.01 -31.97 -51.04
CA SER A 39 -6.46 -32.27 -51.20
C SER A 39 -7.37 -31.15 -51.75
N LEU A 40 -6.85 -30.17 -52.50
CA LEU A 40 -7.68 -29.16 -53.20
C LEU A 40 -7.21 -28.91 -54.63
N THR A 41 -7.57 -29.84 -55.54
CA THR A 41 -7.47 -29.66 -57.00
C THR A 41 -8.71 -30.20 -57.72
N GLY A 42 -9.29 -29.38 -58.60
CA GLY A 42 -10.46 -29.72 -59.44
C GLY A 42 -11.83 -29.52 -58.76
N SER A 43 -12.89 -29.08 -59.46
CA SER A 43 -13.00 -28.66 -60.86
C SER A 43 -14.34 -27.96 -61.13
N LEU A 44 -14.34 -26.73 -61.68
CA LEU A 44 -15.35 -26.06 -62.52
C LEU A 44 -14.64 -24.82 -63.15
N GLY A 45 -14.89 -24.33 -64.37
CA GLY A 45 -15.85 -24.75 -65.40
C GLY A 45 -16.29 -23.58 -66.30
N GLY A 46 -15.40 -23.05 -67.16
CA GLY A 46 -15.68 -22.26 -68.40
C GLY A 46 -16.57 -21.00 -68.41
N GLY A 47 -16.02 -19.83 -68.82
CA GLY A 47 -16.79 -18.62 -69.19
C GLY A 47 -15.91 -17.41 -69.62
N SER A 48 -16.35 -16.58 -70.57
CA SER A 48 -15.50 -15.66 -71.38
C SER A 48 -16.20 -14.29 -71.68
N ILE A 49 -15.61 -13.22 -72.25
CA ILE A 49 -14.35 -13.08 -73.02
C ILE A 49 -13.39 -11.95 -72.57
N PRO A 50 -13.63 -10.62 -72.77
CA PRO A 50 -12.52 -9.71 -73.04
C PRO A 50 -12.14 -8.81 -71.85
N GLY A 51 -10.94 -8.24 -71.75
CA GLY A 51 -9.89 -8.05 -72.76
C GLY A 51 -9.59 -6.56 -72.91
N ILE A 52 -8.48 -6.10 -72.30
CA ILE A 52 -7.99 -4.70 -72.38
C ILE A 52 -6.49 -4.65 -72.70
N GLY A 53 -6.15 -4.21 -73.91
CA GLY A 53 -4.92 -3.44 -74.17
C GLY A 53 -5.26 -1.95 -74.16
N GLY A 54 -4.34 -1.00 -74.14
CA GLY A 54 -2.86 -1.03 -74.19
C GLY A 54 -2.35 0.34 -74.66
N THR A 55 -1.04 0.62 -74.60
CA THR A 55 -0.37 1.86 -75.13
C THR A 55 -0.72 3.18 -74.38
N SER A 56 0.05 4.28 -74.33
CA SER A 56 1.47 4.60 -74.65
C SER A 56 1.85 6.01 -74.10
N GLY A 57 3.16 6.34 -74.01
CA GLY A 57 3.70 7.71 -73.79
C GLY A 57 4.62 7.82 -72.55
N SER A 58 5.96 7.91 -72.64
CA SER A 58 6.83 9.01 -73.16
C SER A 58 6.89 10.24 -72.23
N GLY A 59 8.05 10.72 -71.74
CA GLY A 59 9.44 10.24 -71.86
C GLY A 59 10.46 11.11 -71.09
N SER A 60 11.75 10.73 -71.16
CA SER A 60 13.04 11.45 -70.91
C SER A 60 13.08 12.70 -70.00
N GLY A 61 14.05 12.91 -69.09
CA GLY A 61 15.38 12.31 -68.81
C GLY A 61 16.16 13.28 -67.88
N SER A 62 17.48 13.24 -67.62
CA SER A 62 18.60 12.32 -67.90
C SER A 62 19.81 12.74 -67.00
N GLY A 63 20.70 11.83 -66.58
CA GLY A 63 21.91 12.20 -65.81
C GLY A 63 22.77 11.03 -65.29
N GLY A 64 23.75 10.57 -66.09
CA GLY A 64 24.90 9.75 -65.62
C GLY A 64 26.02 10.63 -65.04
N ASN A 65 27.17 10.16 -64.55
CA ASN A 65 27.84 8.85 -64.49
C ASN A 65 28.55 8.76 -63.09
N GLY A 66 29.29 7.76 -62.61
CA GLY A 66 29.84 6.48 -63.08
C GLY A 66 30.97 6.09 -62.08
N LEU A 67 31.02 4.86 -61.53
CA LEU A 67 31.82 3.70 -61.97
C LEU A 67 33.13 3.46 -61.17
N GLY A 68 33.39 2.18 -60.83
CA GLY A 68 34.65 1.65 -60.29
C GLY A 68 34.65 1.37 -58.76
N GLY A 69 35.00 0.18 -58.24
CA GLY A 69 35.34 -1.12 -58.85
C GLY A 69 36.59 -1.79 -58.26
N PHE A 70 36.40 -2.69 -57.27
CA PHE A 70 37.05 -4.02 -56.98
C PHE A 70 38.48 -4.39 -57.49
N PRO A 71 39.11 -5.53 -57.04
CA PRO A 71 39.12 -6.26 -55.75
C PRO A 71 40.52 -6.81 -55.33
N SER A 72 40.62 -7.55 -54.19
CA SER A 72 41.40 -8.81 -53.99
C SER A 72 41.13 -9.35 -52.56
N ILE A 73 40.70 -10.61 -52.31
CA ILE A 73 41.24 -11.97 -52.59
C ILE A 73 42.25 -12.45 -51.54
N GLY A 74 41.95 -13.61 -50.93
CA GLY A 74 42.82 -14.35 -50.00
C GLY A 74 42.07 -15.51 -49.31
N SER A 75 42.16 -16.73 -49.86
CA SER A 75 41.41 -17.92 -49.41
C SER A 75 42.30 -18.96 -48.72
N GLY A 76 41.75 -19.81 -47.84
CA GLY A 76 42.41 -21.01 -47.28
C GLY A 76 41.78 -21.52 -45.97
N THR A 77 40.73 -22.34 -46.01
CA THR A 77 40.74 -23.83 -45.95
C THR A 77 41.06 -24.46 -44.57
N GLY A 78 40.14 -25.28 -44.05
CA GLY A 78 40.40 -26.23 -42.96
C GLY A 78 39.16 -26.52 -42.09
N GLY A 79 38.50 -27.67 -42.28
CA GLY A 79 37.41 -28.14 -41.42
C GLY A 79 37.85 -29.24 -40.45
N GLY A 80 37.08 -29.48 -39.39
CA GLY A 80 37.34 -30.56 -38.42
C GLY A 80 36.19 -30.76 -37.43
N LEU A 81 35.78 -32.01 -37.22
CA LEU A 81 34.69 -32.43 -36.32
C LEU A 81 35.27 -33.05 -35.03
N GLY A 82 34.45 -33.08 -33.96
CA GLY A 82 34.74 -33.78 -32.69
C GLY A 82 35.19 -32.83 -31.56
N GLY A 83 34.97 -33.15 -30.28
CA GLY A 83 34.36 -34.37 -29.72
C GLY A 83 34.08 -34.22 -28.21
N LEU A 84 33.54 -35.28 -27.61
CA LEU A 84 33.05 -35.33 -26.23
C LEU A 84 34.18 -35.23 -25.18
N GLY A 85 33.88 -34.65 -24.00
CA GLY A 85 34.77 -34.65 -22.84
C GLY A 85 33.98 -34.61 -21.53
N SER A 86 33.94 -35.73 -20.81
CA SER A 86 33.28 -35.87 -19.50
C SER A 86 34.30 -35.71 -18.36
N GLY A 87 33.88 -35.24 -17.18
CA GLY A 87 34.74 -35.10 -16.00
C GLY A 87 33.96 -34.74 -14.73
N SER A 88 33.86 -35.70 -13.80
CA SER A 88 33.08 -35.61 -12.56
C SER A 88 33.96 -35.55 -11.30
N ALA A 89 33.31 -35.30 -10.14
CA ALA A 89 33.81 -35.40 -8.75
C ALA A 89 34.63 -34.19 -8.21
N GLY A 90 34.54 -33.82 -6.92
CA GLY A 90 33.68 -34.33 -5.83
C GLY A 90 34.01 -33.72 -4.45
N GLY A 91 33.30 -34.14 -3.39
CA GLY A 91 33.50 -33.75 -1.97
C GLY A 91 32.66 -32.53 -1.52
N LEU A 92 31.73 -32.54 -0.55
CA LEU A 92 31.45 -33.27 0.72
C LEU A 92 32.21 -32.82 1.98
N GLY A 93 31.43 -32.62 3.05
CA GLY A 93 31.79 -32.13 4.40
C GLY A 93 30.65 -31.21 4.91
N SER A 94 29.60 -31.62 5.60
CA SER A 94 29.40 -32.53 6.76
C SER A 94 30.00 -32.02 8.07
N PHE A 95 29.15 -31.67 9.05
CA PHE A 95 29.13 -32.19 10.44
C PHE A 95 27.88 -31.64 11.23
N PRO A 96 27.51 -32.18 12.43
CA PRO A 96 26.13 -32.59 12.78
C PRO A 96 25.38 -31.58 13.72
N GLY A 97 24.07 -31.66 14.02
CA GLY A 97 23.29 -32.74 14.68
C GLY A 97 23.46 -32.69 16.21
N MET A 98 22.53 -33.07 17.10
CA MET A 98 21.19 -33.68 17.03
C MET A 98 20.55 -33.64 18.45
N GLY A 99 19.22 -33.75 18.64
CA GLY A 99 18.67 -33.98 20.00
C GLY A 99 17.18 -33.71 20.23
N SER A 100 16.35 -34.76 20.16
CA SER A 100 14.97 -34.75 20.70
C SER A 100 14.92 -35.33 22.11
N GLY A 101 13.95 -34.90 22.93
CA GLY A 101 13.64 -35.52 24.21
C GLY A 101 12.26 -35.09 24.72
N GLY A 102 11.31 -36.02 24.81
CA GLY A 102 10.01 -35.81 25.43
C GLY A 102 9.97 -36.27 26.89
N GLY A 103 9.02 -35.76 27.68
CA GLY A 103 8.82 -36.15 29.07
C GLY A 103 7.42 -35.79 29.57
N THR A 104 6.75 -36.75 30.20
CA THR A 104 5.35 -36.66 30.65
C THR A 104 5.22 -36.45 32.17
N GLY A 105 4.28 -35.59 32.59
CA GLY A 105 3.48 -35.78 33.82
C GLY A 105 4.14 -35.57 35.20
N GLY A 106 3.45 -34.85 36.09
CA GLY A 106 3.79 -34.72 37.51
C GLY A 106 2.83 -33.77 38.23
N LEU A 107 2.26 -34.20 39.37
CA LEU A 107 1.19 -33.51 40.11
C LEU A 107 1.67 -32.87 41.42
N GLY A 108 0.95 -31.84 41.88
CA GLY A 108 1.05 -31.24 43.22
C GLY A 108 1.40 -29.74 43.20
N GLY A 109 0.81 -28.88 44.04
CA GLY A 109 -0.28 -29.08 44.99
C GLY A 109 -0.64 -27.77 45.72
N LEU A 110 -1.93 -27.41 45.69
CA LEU A 110 -2.80 -26.89 46.76
C LEU A 110 -2.32 -25.80 47.77
N SER A 111 -3.26 -24.89 48.07
CA SER A 111 -3.31 -23.89 49.16
C SER A 111 -2.81 -22.48 48.79
N GLY A 112 -3.51 -21.39 49.11
CA GLY A 112 -4.83 -21.28 49.77
C GLY A 112 -5.41 -19.85 49.71
N MET A 113 -6.72 -19.72 49.89
CA MET A 113 -7.49 -18.47 49.88
C MET A 113 -7.66 -17.89 51.30
N ALA A 114 -7.71 -16.55 51.43
CA ALA A 114 -8.50 -15.73 52.38
C ALA A 114 -7.87 -14.31 52.43
N SER A 115 -8.55 -13.19 52.19
CA SER A 115 -9.77 -12.63 52.84
C SER A 115 -9.49 -12.03 54.23
N GLY A 116 -9.81 -10.74 54.43
CA GLY A 116 -9.85 -10.13 55.77
C GLY A 116 -9.78 -8.59 55.80
N SER A 117 -10.92 -7.93 55.98
CA SER A 117 -11.01 -6.49 56.27
C SER A 117 -11.02 -6.21 57.78
N GLY A 118 -10.48 -5.08 58.24
CA GLY A 118 -10.67 -4.55 59.61
C GLY A 118 -9.77 -3.34 59.90
N ILE A 119 -10.28 -2.09 59.96
CA ILE A 119 -10.94 -1.33 61.06
C ILE A 119 -10.01 -0.74 62.14
N GLY A 120 -10.19 0.57 62.41
CA GLY A 120 -9.66 1.33 63.56
C GLY A 120 -8.32 2.04 63.35
N GLY A 121 -8.09 3.31 63.74
CA GLY A 121 -9.02 4.34 64.24
C GLY A 121 -8.32 5.45 65.04
N LEU A 122 -8.87 6.69 65.01
CA LEU A 122 -8.63 7.82 65.94
C LEU A 122 -7.20 8.46 65.91
N GLY A 123 -7.00 9.78 65.98
CA GLY A 123 -7.88 10.97 65.98
C GLY A 123 -7.07 12.26 66.29
N GLY A 124 -7.70 13.45 66.27
CA GLY A 124 -7.16 14.67 66.93
C GLY A 124 -6.57 15.80 66.07
N LEU A 125 -7.41 16.78 65.74
CA LEU A 125 -7.06 18.22 65.57
C LEU A 125 -7.38 18.96 66.91
N PRO A 126 -7.09 20.27 67.13
CA PRO A 126 -6.59 21.32 66.23
C PRO A 126 -5.43 22.20 66.79
N GLY A 127 -4.95 23.18 66.01
CA GLY A 127 -4.09 24.28 66.50
C GLY A 127 -3.88 25.39 65.45
N MET A 128 -4.20 26.64 65.79
CA MET A 128 -4.13 27.82 64.88
C MET A 128 -2.78 28.54 64.95
N GLY A 129 -2.41 29.28 63.88
CA GLY A 129 -1.29 30.23 63.91
C GLY A 129 -1.04 30.92 62.57
N SER A 130 -1.40 32.21 62.44
CA SER A 130 -1.19 33.03 61.24
C SER A 130 0.21 33.66 61.19
N GLY A 131 0.73 33.96 59.98
CA GLY A 131 1.94 34.77 59.79
C GLY A 131 2.25 35.02 58.31
N SER A 132 2.24 36.28 57.88
CA SER A 132 2.35 36.68 56.47
C SER A 132 3.75 37.20 56.08
N SER A 133 3.95 37.35 54.76
CA SER A 133 4.91 38.25 54.08
C SER A 133 6.35 37.78 53.86
N GLY A 134 6.97 38.25 52.77
CA GLY A 134 8.41 38.11 52.48
C GLY A 134 8.71 37.74 51.03
N THR A 135 9.28 38.67 50.25
CA THR A 135 9.60 38.50 48.83
C THR A 135 11.09 38.25 48.54
N ALA A 136 11.34 37.61 47.39
CA ALA A 136 12.50 37.78 46.49
C ALA A 136 13.82 36.99 46.72
N SER A 137 14.22 36.31 45.63
CA SER A 137 15.61 36.08 45.13
C SER A 137 16.58 35.25 45.98
N SER A 138 17.33 34.25 45.47
CA SER A 138 18.12 34.27 44.23
C SER A 138 18.78 32.91 43.88
N SER A 139 19.10 32.72 42.59
CA SER A 139 20.25 31.97 42.02
C SER A 139 20.35 30.44 42.05
N ASN A 140 20.07 29.86 40.86
CA ASN A 140 20.72 28.76 40.13
C ASN A 140 21.56 27.67 40.83
N SER A 141 21.24 26.42 40.47
CA SER A 141 22.25 25.41 40.07
C SER A 141 21.63 24.52 38.98
N ASP A 142 22.21 24.53 37.78
CA ASP A 142 21.72 23.78 36.62
C ASP A 142 22.01 22.27 36.73
N GLY A 143 21.12 21.42 36.19
CA GLY A 143 21.31 19.97 36.24
C GLY A 143 20.21 19.11 35.61
N ALA A 144 19.81 19.37 34.36
CA ALA A 144 18.85 18.50 33.67
C ALA A 144 19.06 18.38 32.14
N SER A 145 19.61 17.23 31.74
CA SER A 145 19.22 16.40 30.59
C SER A 145 18.79 17.09 29.27
N LEU A 146 19.71 17.14 28.31
CA LEU A 146 19.40 17.37 26.90
C LEU A 146 18.75 16.12 26.28
N ASN A 147 17.44 15.96 26.45
CA ASN A 147 16.64 15.07 25.60
C ASN A 147 15.47 15.83 24.97
N GLY A 148 15.81 16.88 24.21
CA GLY A 148 14.86 17.75 23.54
C GLY A 148 14.21 17.06 22.34
N GLN A 149 13.01 16.50 22.54
CA GLN A 149 12.12 16.19 21.42
C GLN A 149 11.83 17.48 20.64
N SER A 150 12.09 17.46 19.34
CA SER A 150 11.94 18.61 18.44
C SER A 150 10.47 19.02 18.34
N LYS A 151 10.07 20.02 19.13
CA LYS A 151 8.74 20.60 19.10
C LYS A 151 8.54 21.36 17.78
N SER A 152 7.87 20.72 16.81
CA SER A 152 7.49 21.34 15.54
C SER A 152 6.77 22.67 15.82
N GLN A 153 7.33 23.78 15.33
CA GLN A 153 6.77 25.12 15.50
C GLN A 153 5.54 25.27 14.59
N GLY A 154 4.39 24.83 15.08
CA GLY A 154 3.09 25.12 14.49
C GLY A 154 2.74 26.61 14.58
N SER A 155 2.03 27.12 13.57
CA SER A 155 1.71 28.54 13.45
C SER A 155 0.93 29.08 14.66
N SER A 156 1.48 30.10 15.31
CA SER A 156 0.87 30.97 16.34
C SER A 156 -0.18 30.30 17.26
N GLY A 157 0.30 29.51 18.23
CA GLY A 157 -0.56 28.95 19.30
C GLY A 157 -0.23 27.52 19.71
N GLY A 158 0.71 26.85 19.02
CA GLY A 158 1.11 25.47 19.32
C GLY A 158 0.29 24.39 18.60
N CYS A 159 -0.75 24.77 17.87
CA CYS A 159 -1.50 23.88 16.98
C CYS A 159 -0.76 23.67 15.64
N PRO A 160 -0.76 22.44 15.09
CA PRO A 160 -0.28 22.22 13.72
C PRO A 160 -1.27 22.82 12.71
N SER A 161 -0.74 23.38 11.62
CA SER A 161 -1.58 23.85 10.51
C SER A 161 -2.24 22.68 9.77
N TYR A 162 -1.58 21.52 9.77
CA TYR A 162 -2.15 20.27 9.28
C TYR A 162 -1.60 19.07 10.04
N TYR A 163 -2.41 18.01 10.12
CA TYR A 163 -2.08 16.77 10.82
C TYR A 163 -2.15 15.60 9.83
N MET A 164 -1.08 14.82 9.70
CA MET A 164 -1.07 13.61 8.88
C MET A 164 -1.28 12.38 9.75
N ILE A 165 -2.25 11.52 9.42
CA ILE A 165 -2.51 10.28 10.15
C ILE A 165 -2.34 9.09 9.20
N GLY A 166 -1.52 8.12 9.59
CA GLY A 166 -1.23 6.93 8.80
C GLY A 166 -1.80 5.67 9.43
N ALA A 167 -2.60 4.93 8.66
CA ALA A 167 -3.08 3.61 9.02
C ALA A 167 -2.28 2.54 8.25
N ARG A 168 -1.52 1.75 9.01
CA ARG A 168 -0.63 0.70 8.49
C ARG A 168 -1.37 -0.51 7.95
N GLY A 169 -0.68 -1.30 7.14
CA GLY A 169 -1.13 -2.61 6.67
C GLY A 169 -1.08 -3.69 7.75
N THR A 170 -1.49 -4.90 7.35
CA THR A 170 -1.49 -6.08 8.23
C THR A 170 -0.05 -6.53 8.54
N SER A 171 0.18 -6.91 9.79
CA SER A 171 1.48 -7.31 10.36
C SER A 171 2.58 -6.25 10.36
N GLU A 172 2.29 -5.01 9.94
CA GLU A 172 3.25 -3.92 10.05
C GLU A 172 3.45 -3.47 11.51
N GLY A 173 4.72 -3.26 11.88
CA GLY A 173 5.11 -2.78 13.21
C GLY A 173 4.86 -1.29 13.43
N PRO A 174 5.21 -0.73 14.60
CA PRO A 174 4.95 0.69 14.93
C PRO A 174 5.82 1.69 14.16
N GLY A 175 6.79 1.25 13.35
CA GLY A 175 7.70 2.11 12.59
C GLY A 175 7.10 2.77 11.34
N GLY A 176 5.77 2.78 11.20
CA GLY A 176 5.06 3.23 10.00
C GLY A 176 4.91 2.14 8.93
N SER A 177 4.61 2.55 7.70
CA SER A 177 4.26 1.65 6.60
C SER A 177 5.25 1.67 5.44
N ILE A 178 5.46 0.52 4.79
CA ILE A 178 6.29 0.38 3.59
C ILE A 178 5.80 1.25 2.42
N ALA A 179 4.51 1.61 2.38
CA ALA A 179 3.91 2.28 1.22
C ALA A 179 3.93 3.83 1.29
N TYR A 180 4.09 4.42 2.48
CA TYR A 180 3.94 5.88 2.67
C TYR A 180 4.94 6.52 3.65
N ASN A 181 5.92 5.79 4.15
CA ASN A 181 6.85 6.31 5.15
C ASN A 181 7.74 7.46 4.65
N ALA A 182 8.14 7.47 3.37
CA ALA A 182 8.89 8.58 2.80
C ALA A 182 7.96 9.74 2.40
N LEU A 183 6.72 9.46 2.01
CA LEU A 183 5.68 10.47 1.76
C LEU A 183 5.56 11.44 2.95
N TYR A 184 5.46 10.92 4.18
CA TYR A 184 5.46 11.75 5.39
C TYR A 184 6.61 12.77 5.44
N GLN A 185 7.85 12.30 5.23
CA GLN A 185 9.04 13.11 5.40
C GLN A 185 9.10 14.18 4.29
N LYS A 186 8.74 13.81 3.07
CA LYS A 186 8.66 14.72 1.92
C LYS A 186 7.57 15.78 2.10
N VAL A 187 6.40 15.44 2.65
CA VAL A 187 5.34 16.42 2.94
C VAL A 187 5.78 17.39 4.05
N LEU A 188 6.34 16.90 5.17
CA LEU A 188 6.85 17.76 6.24
C LEU A 188 7.99 18.69 5.79
N ALA A 189 8.85 18.23 4.87
CA ALA A 189 9.89 19.07 4.27
C ALA A 189 9.34 20.11 3.27
N SER A 190 8.21 19.80 2.60
CA SER A 190 7.64 20.62 1.52
C SER A 190 6.53 21.58 1.95
N VAL A 191 5.95 21.38 3.13
CA VAL A 191 4.87 22.17 3.72
C VAL A 191 5.19 22.37 5.22
N PRO A 192 5.59 23.58 5.66
CA PRO A 192 5.91 23.83 7.06
C PRO A 192 4.67 23.85 7.96
N GLY A 193 4.88 23.69 9.27
CA GLY A 193 3.81 23.77 10.29
C GLY A 193 2.97 22.50 10.46
N GLY A 194 3.43 21.37 9.93
CA GLY A 194 2.76 20.07 10.05
C GLY A 194 3.09 19.30 11.33
N ALA A 195 2.18 18.38 11.67
CA ALA A 195 2.40 17.25 12.57
C ALA A 195 2.07 15.92 11.86
N LYS A 196 2.54 14.80 12.39
CA LYS A 196 2.15 13.46 11.94
C LYS A 196 2.05 12.49 13.11
N GLU A 197 1.16 11.50 12.98
CA GLU A 197 1.06 10.37 13.91
C GLU A 197 0.70 9.08 13.17
N GLU A 198 1.26 7.99 13.66
CA GLU A 198 0.91 6.65 13.23
C GLU A 198 -0.29 6.15 14.03
N LEU A 199 -1.37 5.77 13.35
CA LEU A 199 -2.62 5.38 14.00
C LEU A 199 -2.39 4.16 14.90
N GLN A 200 -2.78 4.29 16.16
CA GLN A 200 -2.60 3.26 17.18
C GLN A 200 -3.80 2.32 17.19
N TYR A 201 -3.75 1.33 16.29
CA TYR A 201 -4.75 0.28 16.14
C TYR A 201 -4.09 -1.10 15.94
N SER A 202 -4.87 -2.17 16.05
CA SER A 202 -4.35 -3.53 15.84
C SER A 202 -4.08 -3.79 14.36
N THR A 203 -2.81 -4.00 14.00
CA THR A 203 -2.40 -4.47 12.65
C THR A 203 -2.50 -5.99 12.47
N SER A 204 -3.12 -6.74 13.40
CA SER A 204 -3.26 -8.20 13.29
C SER A 204 -4.10 -8.64 12.07
N ALA A 205 -4.00 -9.91 11.67
CA ALA A 205 -4.77 -10.48 10.56
C ALA A 205 -6.27 -10.75 10.89
N ASP A 206 -6.79 -10.26 12.02
CA ASP A 206 -8.23 -10.32 12.31
C ASP A 206 -8.96 -9.10 11.74
N TYR A 207 -9.63 -9.26 10.61
CA TYR A 207 -10.41 -8.20 9.97
C TYR A 207 -11.84 -8.07 10.51
N SER A 208 -12.30 -8.96 11.40
CA SER A 208 -13.71 -9.01 11.82
C SER A 208 -14.15 -7.82 12.69
N VAL A 209 -13.23 -7.29 13.51
CA VAL A 209 -13.49 -6.14 14.38
C VAL A 209 -12.45 -5.02 14.26
N THR A 210 -11.20 -5.35 13.95
CA THR A 210 -10.08 -4.41 14.13
C THR A 210 -10.05 -3.26 13.12
N VAL A 211 -10.63 -3.44 11.92
CA VAL A 211 -10.80 -2.36 10.93
C VAL A 211 -11.75 -1.30 11.49
N THR A 212 -12.93 -1.74 11.96
CA THR A 212 -13.93 -0.86 12.58
C THR A 212 -13.40 -0.20 13.85
N GLN A 213 -12.66 -0.93 14.68
CA GLN A 213 -12.01 -0.36 15.87
C GLN A 213 -10.94 0.67 15.50
N GLY A 214 -10.12 0.41 14.47
CA GLY A 214 -9.15 1.37 13.95
C GLY A 214 -9.82 2.67 13.50
N ALA A 215 -10.91 2.55 12.74
CA ALA A 215 -11.68 3.70 12.28
C ALA A 215 -12.30 4.48 13.45
N GLN A 216 -12.84 3.80 14.46
CA GLN A 216 -13.36 4.44 15.68
C GLN A 216 -12.27 5.15 16.50
N THR A 217 -11.05 4.61 16.55
CA THR A 217 -9.90 5.27 17.19
C THR A 217 -9.48 6.52 16.42
N GLU A 218 -9.42 6.44 15.09
CA GLU A 218 -9.06 7.58 14.24
C GLU A 218 -10.11 8.69 14.28
N VAL A 219 -11.40 8.36 14.30
CA VAL A 219 -12.47 9.34 14.51
C VAL A 219 -12.31 10.11 15.82
N LYS A 220 -11.97 9.42 16.92
CA LYS A 220 -11.69 10.06 18.22
C LYS A 220 -10.44 10.93 18.18
N MET A 221 -9.41 10.51 17.44
CA MET A 221 -8.19 11.29 17.24
C MET A 221 -8.49 12.59 16.47
N ILE A 222 -9.16 12.50 15.32
CA ILE A 222 -9.52 13.65 14.48
C ILE A 222 -10.45 14.62 15.22
N THR A 223 -11.54 14.13 15.83
CA THR A 223 -12.50 14.98 16.55
C THR A 223 -11.89 15.62 17.80
N GLY A 224 -11.05 14.88 18.53
CA GLY A 224 -10.30 15.38 19.68
C GLY A 224 -9.25 16.43 19.31
N GLU A 225 -8.61 16.31 18.15
CA GLU A 225 -7.67 17.31 17.63
C GLU A 225 -8.41 18.56 17.13
N ILE A 226 -9.51 18.42 16.38
CA ILE A 226 -10.35 19.55 15.95
C ILE A 226 -10.86 20.36 17.14
N SER A 227 -11.21 19.69 18.25
CA SER A 227 -11.69 20.34 19.47
C SER A 227 -10.63 21.23 20.15
N LYS A 228 -9.33 20.91 19.99
CA LYS A 228 -8.20 21.70 20.51
C LYS A 228 -7.72 22.73 19.50
N CYS A 229 -7.67 22.32 18.24
CA CYS A 229 -7.04 23.01 17.12
C CYS A 229 -8.03 23.13 15.95
N PRO A 230 -9.08 23.98 16.08
CA PRO A 230 -10.20 24.04 15.13
C PRO A 230 -9.82 24.57 13.74
N LYS A 231 -8.59 25.02 13.53
CA LYS A 231 -8.04 25.42 12.21
C LYS A 231 -7.28 24.30 11.50
N THR A 232 -6.86 23.25 12.20
CA THR A 232 -6.11 22.13 11.62
C THR A 232 -6.91 21.42 10.53
N VAL A 233 -6.21 21.03 9.46
CA VAL A 233 -6.73 20.17 8.38
C VAL A 233 -5.96 18.85 8.35
N PHE A 234 -6.57 17.79 7.82
CA PHE A 234 -6.04 16.43 7.92
C PHE A 234 -5.61 15.88 6.57
N VAL A 235 -4.52 15.12 6.58
CA VAL A 235 -4.12 14.24 5.47
C VAL A 235 -4.17 12.82 5.99
N LEU A 236 -4.84 11.95 5.27
CA LEU A 236 -5.07 10.57 5.69
C LEU A 236 -4.33 9.60 4.76
N LEU A 237 -3.49 8.75 5.33
CA LEU A 237 -2.67 7.77 4.61
C LEU A 237 -3.12 6.36 5.02
N GLY A 238 -3.27 5.46 4.06
CA GLY A 238 -3.70 4.09 4.34
C GLY A 238 -3.07 3.08 3.41
N TYR A 239 -2.51 2.00 3.95
CA TYR A 239 -2.02 0.88 3.16
C TYR A 239 -2.75 -0.41 3.51
N SER A 240 -3.21 -1.16 2.50
CA SER A 240 -3.85 -2.46 2.67
C SER A 240 -5.05 -2.37 3.63
N LYS A 241 -5.05 -3.13 4.73
CA LYS A 241 -5.97 -3.01 5.86
C LYS A 241 -6.17 -1.57 6.36
N GLY A 242 -5.10 -0.77 6.40
CA GLY A 242 -5.16 0.64 6.78
C GLY A 242 -5.95 1.49 5.79
N ALA A 243 -5.96 1.16 4.49
CA ALA A 243 -6.84 1.81 3.53
C ALA A 243 -8.34 1.50 3.80
N MET A 244 -8.64 0.29 4.33
CA MET A 244 -9.99 -0.03 4.82
C MET A 244 -10.36 0.82 6.04
N VAL A 245 -9.42 1.00 6.97
CA VAL A 245 -9.59 1.88 8.15
C VAL A 245 -9.92 3.29 7.69
N GLN A 246 -9.08 3.90 6.84
CA GLN A 246 -9.30 5.25 6.33
C GLN A 246 -10.65 5.40 5.61
N THR A 247 -11.03 4.42 4.80
CA THR A 247 -12.34 4.42 4.13
C THR A 247 -13.49 4.42 5.14
N GLN A 248 -13.40 3.62 6.21
CA GLN A 248 -14.43 3.59 7.25
C GLN A 248 -14.43 4.85 8.14
N THR A 249 -13.25 5.39 8.49
CA THR A 249 -13.10 6.67 9.19
C THR A 249 -13.87 7.77 8.44
N LEU A 250 -13.61 7.91 7.14
CA LEU A 250 -14.20 8.95 6.30
C LEU A 250 -15.70 8.79 6.05
N ASN A 251 -16.27 7.59 6.24
CA ASN A 251 -17.72 7.35 6.21
C ASN A 251 -18.42 7.65 7.54
N ASN A 252 -17.68 7.90 8.63
CA ASN A 252 -18.30 8.33 9.89
C ASN A 252 -18.77 9.79 9.79
N LYS A 253 -20.03 10.05 10.18
CA LYS A 253 -20.67 11.37 10.18
C LYS A 253 -19.98 12.39 11.09
N GLU A 254 -19.21 11.93 12.08
CA GLU A 254 -18.41 12.77 12.97
C GLU A 254 -17.17 13.38 12.28
N ILE A 255 -16.79 12.91 11.08
CA ILE A 255 -15.65 13.47 10.34
C ILE A 255 -16.10 14.63 9.45
N PRO A 256 -15.72 15.89 9.77
CA PRO A 256 -15.99 17.02 8.90
C PRO A 256 -15.14 16.93 7.64
N GLN A 257 -15.81 16.62 6.53
CA GLN A 257 -15.20 16.31 5.23
C GLN A 257 -14.46 17.52 4.63
N ASP A 258 -14.82 18.74 5.03
CA ASP A 258 -14.10 19.96 4.69
C ASP A 258 -12.74 20.08 5.40
N LYS A 259 -12.52 19.38 6.52
CA LYS A 259 -11.21 19.34 7.19
C LYS A 259 -10.23 18.39 6.51
N ILE A 260 -10.71 17.49 5.66
CA ILE A 260 -9.83 16.58 4.90
C ILE A 260 -9.23 17.34 3.72
N ALA A 261 -7.91 17.49 3.73
CA ALA A 261 -7.13 18.16 2.69
C ALA A 261 -6.72 17.18 1.57
N ALA A 262 -6.31 15.96 1.92
CA ALA A 262 -5.95 14.91 0.99
C ALA A 262 -6.10 13.52 1.62
N VAL A 263 -6.28 12.49 0.79
CA VAL A 263 -6.25 11.08 1.19
C VAL A 263 -5.37 10.32 0.20
N ALA A 264 -4.45 9.49 0.67
CA ALA A 264 -3.67 8.58 -0.17
C ALA A 264 -3.84 7.14 0.33
N LEU A 265 -4.40 6.29 -0.53
CA LEU A 265 -4.66 4.88 -0.24
C LEU A 265 -3.80 4.02 -1.16
N PHE A 266 -3.22 2.94 -0.63
CA PHE A 266 -2.37 2.00 -1.36
C PHE A 266 -2.89 0.58 -1.15
N GLY A 267 -3.12 -0.17 -2.22
CA GLY A 267 -3.59 -1.56 -2.14
C GLY A 267 -4.96 -1.71 -1.48
N ASN A 268 -5.87 -0.75 -1.73
CA ASN A 268 -7.14 -0.65 -1.03
C ASN A 268 -8.04 -1.90 -1.26
N PRO A 269 -8.39 -2.67 -0.22
CA PRO A 269 -9.30 -3.81 -0.35
C PRO A 269 -10.73 -3.42 -0.76
N TYR A 270 -11.11 -2.14 -0.64
CA TYR A 270 -12.37 -1.59 -1.14
C TYR A 270 -12.29 -0.99 -2.56
N PHE A 271 -11.13 -1.10 -3.23
CA PHE A 271 -10.93 -0.55 -4.58
C PHE A 271 -11.97 -1.06 -5.58
N ARG A 272 -12.38 -0.17 -6.50
CA ARG A 272 -13.32 -0.48 -7.58
C ARG A 272 -12.83 0.20 -8.84
N ALA A 273 -12.47 -0.56 -9.87
CA ALA A 273 -12.01 0.00 -11.14
C ALA A 273 -13.01 1.00 -11.74
N GLY A 274 -12.51 2.02 -12.43
CA GLY A 274 -13.32 3.08 -13.05
C GLY A 274 -13.77 4.22 -12.13
N ALA A 275 -13.49 4.18 -10.81
CA ALA A 275 -13.79 5.31 -9.93
C ALA A 275 -12.80 6.49 -10.15
N PRO A 276 -13.25 7.76 -10.06
CA PRO A 276 -12.47 8.93 -10.48
C PRO A 276 -11.19 9.15 -9.65
N GLN A 277 -11.20 8.73 -8.39
CA GLN A 277 -10.03 8.80 -7.51
C GLN A 277 -8.92 7.79 -7.84
N ASN A 278 -9.19 6.77 -8.67
CA ASN A 278 -8.24 5.68 -8.93
C ASN A 278 -6.96 6.15 -9.62
N LYS A 279 -5.82 5.61 -9.20
CA LYS A 279 -4.47 5.90 -9.70
C LYS A 279 -3.64 4.61 -9.76
N CYS A 280 -2.38 4.72 -10.19
CA CYS A 280 -1.40 3.63 -10.28
C CYS A 280 -1.67 2.52 -11.32
N GLY A 281 -2.70 2.67 -12.17
CA GLY A 281 -2.82 1.93 -13.44
C GLY A 281 -3.83 0.77 -13.45
N ALA A 282 -4.37 0.35 -12.31
CA ALA A 282 -5.44 -0.65 -12.27
C ALA A 282 -6.73 -0.14 -12.94
N SER A 283 -7.03 -0.66 -14.12
CA SER A 283 -8.19 -0.28 -14.96
C SER A 283 -9.35 -1.28 -14.91
N SER A 284 -9.19 -2.41 -14.23
CA SER A 284 -10.17 -3.50 -14.14
C SER A 284 -10.18 -4.15 -12.74
N GLY A 285 -11.18 -4.99 -12.47
CA GLY A 285 -11.32 -5.71 -11.20
C GLY A 285 -11.84 -4.84 -10.04
N MET A 286 -11.84 -5.45 -8.85
CA MET A 286 -12.23 -4.83 -7.59
C MET A 286 -11.51 -5.50 -6.43
N GLY A 287 -11.37 -4.80 -5.31
CA GLY A 287 -10.67 -5.33 -4.15
C GLY A 287 -11.45 -6.43 -3.43
N ILE A 288 -10.73 -7.27 -2.70
CA ILE A 288 -11.26 -8.46 -2.00
C ILE A 288 -12.40 -8.16 -1.02
N ALA A 289 -12.50 -6.92 -0.54
CA ALA A 289 -13.52 -6.45 0.39
C ALA A 289 -14.54 -5.49 -0.24
N ALA A 290 -14.39 -5.12 -1.52
CA ALA A 290 -15.23 -4.11 -2.18
C ALA A 290 -16.74 -4.47 -2.14
N MET A 291 -17.08 -5.76 -2.16
CA MET A 291 -18.47 -6.24 -2.02
C MET A 291 -19.08 -6.03 -0.63
N ALA A 292 -18.30 -5.67 0.40
CA ALA A 292 -18.81 -5.30 1.72
C ALA A 292 -19.50 -3.91 1.74
N GLY A 293 -19.50 -3.18 0.62
CA GLY A 293 -20.32 -1.98 0.42
C GLY A 293 -19.70 -0.65 0.88
N ALA A 294 -18.61 -0.69 1.65
CA ALA A 294 -17.83 0.52 1.94
C ALA A 294 -17.22 1.07 0.63
N LYS A 295 -17.36 2.40 0.44
CA LYS A 295 -16.77 3.15 -0.66
C LYS A 295 -16.23 4.49 -0.14
N MET A 296 -15.36 5.14 -0.91
CA MET A 296 -15.00 6.52 -0.60
C MET A 296 -16.23 7.44 -0.68
N PRO A 297 -16.39 8.41 0.23
CA PRO A 297 -17.48 9.37 0.16
C PRO A 297 -17.34 10.26 -1.08
N ASP A 298 -18.44 10.47 -1.81
CA ASP A 298 -18.41 11.09 -3.14
C ASP A 298 -17.86 12.53 -3.09
N GLN A 299 -18.12 13.26 -1.99
CA GLN A 299 -17.63 14.63 -1.74
C GLN A 299 -16.11 14.76 -1.49
N LEU A 300 -15.36 13.66 -1.41
CA LEU A 300 -13.89 13.64 -1.28
C LEU A 300 -13.17 13.21 -2.55
N THR A 301 -13.88 12.77 -3.59
CA THR A 301 -13.28 12.21 -4.81
C THR A 301 -12.27 13.13 -5.50
N ASP A 302 -12.40 14.45 -5.32
CA ASP A 302 -11.47 15.47 -5.82
C ASP A 302 -10.08 15.44 -5.15
N ARG A 303 -9.95 14.85 -3.96
CA ARG A 303 -8.73 14.86 -3.14
C ARG A 303 -8.33 13.49 -2.56
N VAL A 304 -8.87 12.41 -3.13
CA VAL A 304 -8.42 11.04 -2.87
C VAL A 304 -7.50 10.58 -4.01
N TYR A 305 -6.40 9.93 -3.63
CA TYR A 305 -5.50 9.19 -4.50
C TYR A 305 -5.62 7.70 -4.12
N ASP A 306 -6.44 6.93 -4.85
CA ASP A 306 -6.63 5.50 -4.56
C ASP A 306 -5.74 4.66 -5.49
N CYS A 307 -4.56 4.31 -4.99
CA CYS A 307 -3.49 3.64 -5.72
C CYS A 307 -3.66 2.12 -5.69
N CYS A 308 -4.00 1.56 -6.85
CA CYS A 308 -4.00 0.12 -7.08
C CYS A 308 -3.12 -0.17 -8.30
N VAL A 309 -2.10 -1.02 -8.13
CA VAL A 309 -1.20 -1.38 -9.23
C VAL A 309 -1.77 -2.59 -9.99
N PRO A 310 -1.55 -2.69 -11.32
CA PRO A 310 -1.90 -3.88 -12.09
C PRO A 310 -1.24 -5.14 -11.49
N GLY A 311 -2.06 -6.14 -11.17
CA GLY A 311 -1.62 -7.41 -10.59
C GLY A 311 -1.50 -7.44 -9.07
N ASP A 312 -2.02 -6.45 -8.33
CA ASP A 312 -2.27 -6.59 -6.90
C ASP A 312 -3.57 -7.39 -6.65
N GLU A 313 -3.43 -8.62 -6.13
CA GLU A 313 -4.54 -9.51 -5.82
C GLU A 313 -5.50 -8.98 -4.74
N ILE A 314 -5.05 -8.09 -3.86
CA ILE A 314 -5.84 -7.53 -2.77
C ILE A 314 -6.78 -6.42 -3.27
N CYS A 315 -6.31 -5.54 -4.16
CA CYS A 315 -7.14 -4.47 -4.72
C CYS A 315 -7.77 -4.81 -6.09
N GLN A 316 -7.40 -5.92 -6.74
CA GLN A 316 -8.05 -6.38 -7.99
C GLN A 316 -8.71 -7.76 -7.95
N THR A 317 -8.59 -8.54 -6.86
CA THR A 317 -8.98 -9.98 -6.77
C THR A 317 -8.26 -10.93 -7.74
N ALA A 318 -7.27 -10.42 -8.49
CA ALA A 318 -6.46 -11.17 -9.44
C ALA A 318 -5.04 -10.60 -9.49
N GLY A 319 -4.03 -11.46 -9.64
CA GLY A 319 -2.63 -11.06 -9.65
C GLY A 319 -1.80 -11.86 -8.64
N SER A 320 -0.99 -11.17 -7.84
CA SER A 320 -0.19 -11.77 -6.77
C SER A 320 0.11 -10.78 -5.64
N ILE A 321 0.48 -11.28 -4.47
CA ILE A 321 0.95 -10.47 -3.34
C ILE A 321 2.15 -9.57 -3.69
N MET A 322 2.93 -9.88 -4.72
CA MET A 322 4.07 -9.04 -5.13
C MET A 322 3.64 -7.67 -5.66
N GLY A 323 2.47 -7.57 -6.30
CA GLY A 323 1.87 -6.28 -6.66
C GLY A 323 1.43 -5.50 -5.41
N HIS A 324 0.90 -6.20 -4.42
CA HIS A 324 0.50 -5.58 -3.15
C HIS A 324 1.69 -4.96 -2.37
N LEU A 325 2.91 -5.49 -2.58
CA LEU A 325 4.12 -5.04 -1.89
C LEU A 325 4.92 -3.97 -2.66
N SER A 326 4.50 -3.57 -3.87
CA SER A 326 5.30 -2.73 -4.79
C SER A 326 4.97 -1.23 -4.77
N TYR A 327 4.32 -0.72 -3.72
CA TYR A 327 3.89 0.69 -3.64
C TYR A 327 5.01 1.70 -3.35
N ALA A 328 6.10 1.26 -2.73
CA ALA A 328 7.26 2.10 -2.45
C ALA A 328 7.93 2.59 -3.75
N GLY A 329 8.57 3.77 -3.70
CA GLY A 329 9.22 4.36 -4.87
C GLY A 329 8.28 5.23 -5.69
N GLN A 330 8.06 4.94 -6.98
CA GLN A 330 7.37 5.90 -7.85
C GLN A 330 5.91 6.12 -7.48
N HIS A 331 5.16 5.08 -7.12
CA HIS A 331 3.75 5.24 -6.72
C HIS A 331 3.60 6.06 -5.43
N GLU A 332 4.50 5.86 -4.46
CA GLU A 332 4.62 6.73 -3.28
C GLU A 332 5.00 8.17 -3.67
N ASN A 333 5.91 8.38 -4.62
CA ASN A 333 6.30 9.73 -5.11
C ASN A 333 5.10 10.46 -5.72
N ASP A 334 4.38 9.84 -6.65
CA ASP A 334 3.22 10.43 -7.33
C ASP A 334 2.12 10.80 -6.32
N ALA A 335 1.86 9.92 -5.35
CA ALA A 335 0.94 10.18 -4.24
C ALA A 335 1.44 11.33 -3.32
N THR A 336 2.75 11.42 -3.09
CA THR A 336 3.37 12.51 -2.32
C THR A 336 3.13 13.87 -2.98
N GLU A 337 3.37 13.97 -4.29
CA GLU A 337 3.15 15.21 -5.05
C GLU A 337 1.68 15.64 -5.03
N PHE A 338 0.77 14.68 -5.23
CA PHE A 338 -0.67 14.91 -5.09
C PHE A 338 -1.04 15.44 -3.70
N VAL A 339 -0.56 14.80 -2.63
CA VAL A 339 -0.82 15.22 -1.24
C VAL A 339 -0.29 16.64 -1.01
N ILE A 340 0.94 16.96 -1.44
CA ILE A 340 1.52 18.30 -1.31
C ILE A 340 0.68 19.34 -2.05
N GLN A 341 0.24 19.04 -3.29
CA GLN A 341 -0.58 19.94 -4.10
C GLN A 341 -1.92 20.25 -3.42
N LYS A 342 -2.65 19.21 -3.01
CA LYS A 342 -3.97 19.33 -2.37
C LYS A 342 -3.88 20.03 -1.02
N LEU A 343 -2.87 19.71 -0.22
CA LEU A 343 -2.63 20.35 1.07
C LEU A 343 -2.29 21.83 0.92
N LYS A 344 -1.37 22.20 0.01
CA LYS A 344 -1.04 23.61 -0.26
C LYS A 344 -2.28 24.40 -0.70
N ALA A 345 -3.05 23.88 -1.65
CA ALA A 345 -4.30 24.52 -2.10
C ALA A 345 -5.29 24.72 -0.94
N LYS A 346 -5.46 23.72 -0.07
CA LYS A 346 -6.35 23.80 1.09
C LYS A 346 -5.92 24.85 2.11
N LEU A 347 -4.62 24.93 2.41
CA LEU A 347 -4.06 25.92 3.34
C LEU A 347 -4.15 27.35 2.78
N SER A 348 -3.85 27.55 1.49
CA SER A 348 -4.01 28.86 0.83
C SER A 348 -5.47 29.35 0.81
N GLY A 349 -6.43 28.45 0.59
CA GLY A 349 -7.86 28.77 0.65
C GLY A 349 -8.31 29.22 2.05
N ALA A 350 -7.78 28.61 3.11
CA ALA A 350 -8.06 29.02 4.49
C ALA A 350 -7.53 30.44 4.81
N THR A 351 -6.35 30.80 4.29
CA THR A 351 -5.79 32.15 4.44
C THR A 351 -6.61 33.21 3.70
N GLY A 352 -7.12 32.89 2.50
CA GLY A 352 -7.97 33.80 1.72
C GLY A 352 -9.28 34.15 2.43
N ALA A 353 -9.96 33.15 3.01
CA ALA A 353 -11.22 33.35 3.72
C ALA A 353 -11.08 34.23 4.99
N GLN A 354 -9.92 34.21 5.65
CA GLN A 354 -9.65 35.05 6.83
C GLN A 354 -9.49 36.54 6.50
N LYS A 355 -9.16 36.90 5.24
CA LYS A 355 -8.89 38.30 4.83
C LYS A 355 -10.15 39.07 4.38
N GLY A 356 -11.30 38.40 4.23
CA GLY A 356 -12.56 39.00 3.77
C GLY A 356 -13.58 39.27 4.86
N SER A 357 -13.18 39.28 6.14
CA SER A 357 -14.08 39.38 7.30
C SER A 357 -13.60 40.43 8.32
N SER A 358 -13.11 41.57 7.83
CA SER A 358 -12.65 42.73 8.60
C SER A 358 -13.30 44.00 8.06
#